data_AF-A0A2A2GUV7-F1
#
_entry.id   AF-A0A2A2GUV7-F1
#
_cell.length_a   1.000
_cell.length_b   1.000
_cell.length_c   1.000
_cell.angle_alpha   90.00
_cell.angle_beta   90.00
_cell.angle_gamma   90.00
#
_symmetry.space_group_name_H-M   'P 1'
#
loop_
_entity.id
_entity.type
_entity.pdbx_description
1 polymer ?
#
loop_
_entity_poly.entity_id
_entity_poly.type
_entity_poly.pdbx_seq_one_letter_code
_entity_poly.pdbx_strand_id
1 'polypeptide(L)'
;MKPIVYMRVVDWHSSDTKENFFANPFVQILSQKYDVCYSEDPEFLLYGPFGFTHLRYECVRIFFTGENVRTNWNVADYGIDFDYMDFGDRHLRLPLDFLPAPHVQELYKQSQ
;
A
#
# COMPACT_ATOMS: atom_id res chain seq x y z
N MET A 1 -24.48 2.97 1.99
CA MET A 1 -23.56 1.85 2.26
C MET A 1 -22.26 2.13 1.52
N LYS A 2 -21.11 1.88 2.15
CA LYS A 2 -19.84 1.96 1.45
C LYS A 2 -19.71 0.73 0.53
N PRO A 3 -19.05 0.83 -0.63
CA PRO A 3 -18.74 -0.35 -1.43
C PRO A 3 -17.78 -1.26 -0.65
N ILE A 4 -17.97 -2.57 -0.75
CA ILE A 4 -17.09 -3.57 -0.14
C ILE A 4 -15.89 -3.77 -1.06
N VAL A 5 -14.70 -3.93 -0.48
CA VAL A 5 -13.47 -4.26 -1.22
C VAL A 5 -12.71 -5.34 -0.47
N TYR A 6 -12.36 -6.43 -1.17
CA TYR A 6 -11.56 -7.52 -0.59
C TYR A 6 -10.07 -7.28 -0.86
N MET A 7 -9.28 -7.17 0.22
CA MET A 7 -7.87 -6.83 0.12
C MET A 7 -6.99 -7.70 1.00
N ARG A 8 -5.70 -7.71 0.68
CA ARG A 8 -4.63 -8.23 1.54
C ARG A 8 -3.39 -7.36 1.45
N VAL A 9 -2.55 -7.42 2.48
CA VAL A 9 -1.24 -6.76 2.52
C VAL A 9 -0.17 -7.82 2.76
N VAL A 10 0.82 -7.93 1.88
CA VAL A 10 1.92 -8.91 2.00
C VAL A 10 3.28 -8.29 1.71
N ASP A 11 4.35 -9.01 2.02
CA ASP A 11 5.74 -8.59 1.77
C ASP A 11 6.06 -7.19 2.35
N TRP A 12 5.46 -6.89 3.49
CA TRP A 12 5.61 -5.64 4.24
C TRP A 12 6.62 -5.81 5.39
N HIS A 13 7.00 -4.70 6.05
CA HIS A 13 7.83 -4.78 7.27
C HIS A 13 7.15 -5.50 8.44
N SER A 14 5.82 -5.57 8.43
CA SER A 14 5.01 -6.25 9.43
C SER A 14 4.58 -7.63 8.94
N SER A 15 4.38 -8.56 9.86
CA SER A 15 3.84 -9.89 9.53
C SER A 15 2.43 -9.80 8.95
N ASP A 16 2.09 -10.72 8.04
CA ASP A 16 0.75 -10.87 7.48
C ASP A 16 -0.21 -11.41 8.55
N THR A 17 -0.89 -10.48 9.23
CA THR A 17 -1.93 -10.78 10.22
C THR A 17 -3.09 -9.82 10.01
N LYS A 18 -4.29 -10.25 10.43
CA LYS A 18 -5.49 -9.40 10.38
C LYS A 18 -5.31 -8.09 11.18
N GLU A 19 -4.59 -8.14 12.30
CA GLU A 19 -4.28 -6.95 13.11
C GLU A 19 -3.40 -5.96 12.34
N ASN A 20 -2.28 -6.43 11.77
CA ASN A 20 -1.37 -5.58 11.00
C ASN A 20 -2.02 -5.05 9.71
N PHE A 21 -2.89 -5.84 9.08
CA PHE A 21 -3.68 -5.41 7.94
C PHE A 21 -4.52 -4.17 8.26
N PHE A 22 -5.31 -4.20 9.33
CA PHE A 22 -6.14 -3.04 9.72
C PHE A 22 -5.33 -1.88 10.31
N ALA A 23 -4.11 -2.15 10.80
CA ALA A 23 -3.17 -1.12 11.22
C ALA A 23 -2.43 -0.44 10.04
N ASN A 24 -2.47 -1.01 8.83
CA ASN A 24 -1.76 -0.46 7.69
C ASN A 24 -2.33 0.93 7.29
N PRO A 25 -1.49 1.98 7.09
CA PRO A 25 -1.96 3.33 6.78
C PRO A 25 -2.85 3.42 5.54
N PHE A 26 -2.54 2.66 4.48
CA PHE A 26 -3.37 2.65 3.27
C PHE A 26 -4.73 2.03 3.54
N VAL A 27 -4.79 0.94 4.30
CA VAL A 27 -6.04 0.30 4.70
C VAL A 27 -6.88 1.26 5.56
N GLN A 28 -6.26 2.01 6.47
CA GLN A 28 -6.96 3.03 7.27
C GLN A 28 -7.54 4.16 6.41
N ILE A 29 -6.78 4.66 5.43
CA ILE A 29 -7.24 5.70 4.49
C ILE A 29 -8.41 5.17 3.64
N LEU A 30 -8.26 3.97 3.07
CA LEU A 30 -9.30 3.35 2.22
C LEU A 30 -10.58 3.05 3.01
N SER A 31 -10.45 2.63 4.27
CA SER A 31 -11.59 2.35 5.16
C SER A 31 -12.49 3.58 5.41
N GLN A 32 -12.02 4.80 5.12
CA GLN A 32 -12.86 5.99 5.18
C GLN A 32 -13.93 5.99 4.08
N LYS A 33 -13.66 5.36 2.92
CA LYS A 33 -14.54 5.36 1.74
C LYS A 33 -15.14 3.99 1.42
N TYR A 34 -14.46 2.91 1.78
CA TYR A 34 -14.83 1.53 1.48
C TYR A 34 -15.03 0.71 2.76
N ASP A 35 -15.83 -0.36 2.66
CA ASP A 35 -15.86 -1.41 3.67
C ASP A 35 -14.78 -2.45 3.32
N VAL A 36 -13.55 -2.19 3.80
CA VAL A 36 -12.37 -2.99 3.45
C VAL A 36 -12.35 -4.31 4.25
N CYS A 37 -12.21 -5.43 3.55
CA CYS A 37 -12.22 -6.78 4.12
C CYS A 37 -10.85 -7.46 3.94
N TYR A 38 -10.27 -7.96 5.04
CA TYR A 38 -9.12 -8.88 4.98
C TYR A 38 -9.56 -10.20 4.34
N SER A 39 -8.95 -10.59 3.22
CA SER A 39 -9.34 -11.77 2.42
C SER A 39 -8.15 -12.65 2.06
N GLU A 40 -8.38 -13.97 2.04
CA GLU A 40 -7.43 -14.93 1.47
C GLU A 40 -7.51 -14.97 -0.07
N ASP A 41 -8.62 -14.52 -0.64
CA ASP A 41 -8.87 -14.34 -2.08
C ASP A 41 -9.19 -12.84 -2.33
N PRO A 42 -8.17 -11.97 -2.39
CA PRO A 42 -8.36 -10.52 -2.50
C PRO A 42 -8.52 -10.06 -3.96
N GLU A 43 -9.35 -9.04 -4.18
CA GLU A 43 -9.44 -8.34 -5.47
C GLU A 43 -8.23 -7.41 -5.68
N PHE A 44 -7.72 -6.83 -4.59
CA PHE A 44 -6.57 -5.95 -4.59
C PHE A 44 -5.53 -6.39 -3.56
N LEU A 45 -4.28 -6.52 -4.00
CA LEU A 45 -3.15 -6.84 -3.15
C LEU A 45 -2.22 -5.63 -3.05
N LEU A 46 -2.05 -5.11 -1.83
CA LEU A 46 -0.96 -4.17 -1.55
C LEU A 46 0.28 -4.98 -1.14
N TYR A 47 1.43 -4.68 -1.74
CA TYR A 47 2.66 -5.37 -1.38
C TYR A 47 3.89 -4.47 -1.37
N GLY A 48 4.86 -4.85 -0.53
CA GLY A 48 6.14 -4.17 -0.39
C GLY A 48 7.32 -4.96 -0.98
N PRO A 49 8.55 -4.45 -0.86
CA PRO A 49 9.74 -5.07 -1.44
C PRO A 49 10.34 -6.22 -0.60
N PHE A 50 9.70 -6.66 0.49
CA PHE A 50 10.32 -7.54 1.50
C PHE A 50 10.05 -9.03 1.32
N GLY A 51 9.74 -9.47 0.11
CA GLY A 51 9.46 -10.87 -0.16
C GLY A 51 8.89 -11.14 -1.55
N PHE A 52 8.33 -12.34 -1.71
CA PHE A 52 7.78 -12.84 -2.98
C PHE A 52 6.38 -13.45 -2.80
N THR A 53 5.73 -13.21 -1.66
CA THR A 53 4.40 -13.76 -1.35
C THR A 53 3.36 -13.24 -2.34
N HIS A 54 3.52 -11.99 -2.79
CA HIS A 54 2.66 -11.37 -3.81
C HIS A 54 2.57 -12.15 -5.13
N LEU A 55 3.57 -12.98 -5.45
CA LEU A 55 3.57 -13.81 -6.66
C LEU A 55 2.58 -14.99 -6.59
N ARG A 56 1.96 -15.23 -5.43
CA ARG A 56 1.00 -16.33 -5.23
C ARG A 56 -0.45 -15.92 -5.50
N TYR A 57 -0.71 -14.64 -5.75
CA TYR A 57 -2.06 -14.10 -5.92
C TYR A 57 -2.31 -13.71 -7.37
N GLU A 58 -3.49 -14.08 -7.88
CA GLU A 58 -3.98 -13.73 -9.22
C GLU A 58 -5.04 -12.62 -9.09
N CYS A 59 -4.59 -11.40 -8.79
CA CYS A 59 -5.45 -10.23 -8.62
C CYS A 59 -4.71 -8.93 -8.95
N VAL A 60 -5.35 -7.76 -8.76
CA VAL A 60 -4.71 -6.46 -9.00
C VAL A 60 -3.63 -6.23 -7.96
N ARG A 61 -2.37 -6.11 -8.42
CA ARG A 61 -1.20 -5.93 -7.55
C ARG A 61 -0.77 -4.46 -7.53
N ILE A 62 -0.75 -3.88 -6.35
CA ILE A 62 -0.37 -2.51 -6.08
C ILE A 62 0.93 -2.52 -5.27
N PHE A 63 2.03 -2.11 -5.89
CA PHE A 63 3.31 -2.00 -5.21
C PHE A 63 3.40 -0.67 -4.45
N PHE A 64 3.91 -0.71 -3.22
CA PHE A 64 4.34 0.49 -2.51
C PHE A 64 5.73 0.27 -1.90
N THR A 65 6.55 1.30 -1.86
CA THR A 65 7.82 1.26 -1.13
C THR A 65 8.19 2.60 -0.49
N GLY A 66 8.75 2.52 0.71
CA GLY A 66 9.54 3.59 1.32
C GLY A 66 11.05 3.48 1.04
N GLU A 67 11.48 2.37 0.46
CA GLU A 67 12.88 2.09 0.12
C GLU A 67 13.23 2.59 -1.28
N ASN A 68 14.53 2.75 -1.56
CA ASN A 68 15.06 3.10 -2.87
C ASN A 68 15.01 1.92 -3.86
N VAL A 69 13.80 1.45 -4.16
CA VAL A 69 13.47 0.36 -5.08
C VAL A 69 12.42 0.86 -6.06
N ARG A 70 12.53 0.44 -7.32
CA ARG A 70 11.61 0.82 -8.39
C ARG A 70 10.49 -0.20 -8.55
N THR A 71 9.29 0.25 -8.91
CA THR A 71 8.19 -0.64 -9.29
C THR A 71 8.61 -1.58 -10.43
N ASN A 72 8.43 -2.90 -10.26
CA ASN A 72 8.55 -3.85 -11.35
C ASN A 72 7.21 -3.96 -12.10
N TRP A 73 7.08 -3.23 -13.21
CA TRP A 73 5.84 -3.14 -13.99
C TRP A 73 5.42 -4.42 -14.74
N ASN A 74 6.26 -5.46 -14.75
CA ASN A 74 5.86 -6.80 -15.24
C ASN A 74 5.10 -7.60 -14.17
N VAL A 75 5.21 -7.17 -12.90
CA VAL A 75 4.58 -7.81 -11.74
C VAL A 75 3.49 -6.91 -11.18
N ALA A 76 3.75 -5.62 -11.00
CA ALA A 76 2.77 -4.68 -10.49
C ALA A 76 1.81 -4.21 -11.59
N ASP A 77 0.51 -4.18 -11.27
CA ASP A 77 -0.48 -3.49 -12.09
C ASP A 77 -0.41 -1.97 -11.82
N TYR A 78 -0.22 -1.58 -10.56
CA TYR A 78 -0.06 -0.20 -10.10
C TYR A 78 1.18 -0.04 -9.21
N GLY A 79 1.80 1.14 -9.24
CA GLY A 79 2.99 1.47 -8.45
C GLY A 79 2.82 2.78 -7.68
N ILE A 80 3.24 2.77 -6.42
CA ILE A 80 3.29 3.93 -5.55
C ILE A 80 4.72 4.06 -5.01
N ASP A 81 5.51 4.93 -5.61
CA ASP A 81 6.92 5.10 -5.24
C ASP A 81 7.38 6.57 -5.37
N PHE A 82 8.70 6.78 -5.41
CA PHE A 82 9.34 8.10 -5.40
C PHE A 82 9.55 8.68 -6.79
N ASP A 83 9.33 7.90 -7.84
CA ASP A 83 9.77 8.23 -9.19
C ASP A 83 9.09 9.47 -9.73
N TYR A 84 9.89 10.30 -10.40
CA TYR A 84 9.39 11.37 -11.25
C TYR A 84 9.01 10.77 -12.61
N MET A 85 7.93 9.99 -12.60
CA MET A 85 7.41 9.30 -13.78
C MET A 85 5.92 9.60 -13.94
N ASP A 86 5.51 9.87 -15.17
CA ASP A 86 4.11 9.83 -15.58
C ASP A 86 3.87 8.49 -16.28
N PHE A 87 3.02 7.65 -15.70
CA PHE A 87 2.58 6.40 -16.31
C PHE A 87 1.06 6.29 -16.31
N GLY A 88 0.39 7.40 -16.64
CA GLY A 88 -1.06 7.47 -16.68
C GLY A 88 -1.67 7.16 -15.31
N ASP A 89 -2.67 6.28 -15.30
CA ASP A 89 -3.37 5.85 -14.08
C ASP A 89 -2.61 4.80 -13.26
N ARG A 90 -1.53 4.23 -13.81
CA ARG A 90 -0.79 3.12 -13.18
C ARG A 90 0.21 3.56 -12.12
N HIS A 91 0.61 4.84 -12.10
CA HIS A 91 1.64 5.33 -11.19
C HIS A 91 1.17 6.52 -10.35
N LEU A 92 1.37 6.41 -9.03
CA LEU A 92 1.16 7.51 -8.10
C LEU A 92 2.47 7.81 -7.36
N ARG A 93 3.03 9.00 -7.60
CA ARG A 93 4.19 9.46 -6.82
C ARG A 93 3.77 9.85 -5.41
N LEU A 94 4.13 9.05 -4.41
CA LEU A 94 3.85 9.32 -3.00
C LEU A 94 5.05 8.94 -2.12
N PRO A 95 6.00 9.86 -1.91
CA PRO A 95 7.12 9.64 -1.00
C PRO A 95 6.66 9.28 0.43
N LEU A 96 7.46 8.47 1.13
CA LEU A 96 7.13 7.93 2.45
C LEU A 96 6.69 8.99 3.47
N ASP A 97 7.32 10.18 3.44
CA ASP A 97 7.04 11.29 4.37
C ASP A 97 5.61 11.85 4.27
N PHE A 98 4.87 11.51 3.21
CA PHE A 98 3.45 11.89 3.09
C PHE A 98 2.51 10.91 3.79
N LEU A 99 2.98 9.73 4.18
CA LEU A 99 2.15 8.80 4.96
C LEU A 99 2.00 9.29 6.40
N PRO A 100 0.79 9.23 6.97
CA PRO A 100 0.56 9.64 8.35
C PRO A 100 1.28 8.68 9.30
N ALA A 101 2.47 9.07 9.75
CA ALA A 101 3.19 8.42 10.83
C ALA A 101 3.20 9.33 12.07
N PRO A 102 3.06 8.78 13.30
CA PRO A 102 3.04 9.59 14.52
C PRO A 102 4.26 10.51 14.66
N HIS A 103 5.44 10.06 14.24
CA HIS A 103 6.68 10.85 14.29
C HIS A 103 6.72 11.95 13.21
N VAL A 104 6.13 11.71 12.03
CA VAL A 104 6.03 12.71 10.95
C VAL A 104 5.09 13.85 11.36
N GLN A 105 3.95 13.53 11.97
CA GLN A 105 3.01 14.52 12.50
C GLN A 105 3.65 15.44 13.55
N GLU A 106 4.52 14.89 14.39
CA GLU A 106 5.24 15.64 15.40
C GLU A 106 6.29 16.58 14.79
N LEU A 107 7.03 16.12 13.78
CA LEU A 107 7.96 16.96 13.01
C LEU A 107 7.24 18.14 12.33
N TYR A 108 6.06 17.90 11.74
CA TYR A 108 5.26 18.98 11.15
C TYR A 108 4.85 20.02 12.18
N LYS A 109 4.39 19.61 13.37
CA LYS A 109 4.02 20.53 14.47
C LYS A 109 5.19 21.36 14.99
N GLN A 110 6.40 20.79 15.01
CA GLN A 110 7.61 21.49 15.45
C GLN A 110 8.18 22.48 14.42
N SER A 111 7.71 22.40 13.18
CA SER A 111 8.13 23.29 12.08
C SER A 111 7.19 24.49 11.83
N GLN A 112 6.11 24.60 12.61
CA GLN A 112 5.20 25.75 12.67
C GLN A 112 5.54 26.61 13.89
#